data_AF-U7DDQ0-F1
#
_entry.id   AF-U7DDQ0-F1
#
_cell.length_a   1.000
_cell.length_b   1.000
_cell.length_c   1.000
_cell.angle_alpha   90.00
_cell.angle_beta   90.00
_cell.angle_gamma   90.00
#
_symmetry.space_group_name_H-M   'P 1'
#
loop_
_entity.id
_entity.type
_entity.pdbx_description
1 polymer ?
#
loop_
_entity_poly.entity_id
_entity_poly.type
_entity_poly.pdbx_seq_one_letter_code
_entity_poly.pdbx_strand_id
1 'polypeptide(L)'
;MYFTKPLSEAKFLSRPNRFVVNILIEGASAGASLPNPGKLGELFFPGVTLLVYSMEGRKSTYPWRVAAVETLHGEIVMLDTQVTNRVAEYLITQKRITGLQGWSLVRREFPLGKSRFDFLLRRGDRHMLLEVKSCTLFHGETAMFPDAVTSRGSRHVSELAEYAQHGYDAAVLFIVHGGYIRRFSPEFHTDPVFAQTLYEARMHLRIFAESIGWDRSLRHIVSQHSLTVDWRGYETHGKDSGIYAVVLENREEQSVAIGAMGTRVFQPGFYLYIGSAKNGLTARVARHQRKRKNKHWHIDYLRDATRVVQTFPIRIRGENECFFAQDVSALADEEIRGFGCSDCSCRSHLFYFKASPIQNPSFQEILLRYRMEHVFASLS
;
A
#
# COMPACT_ATOMS: atom_id res chain seq x y z
N MET A 1 24.67 -13.13 -6.68
CA MET A 1 23.75 -12.52 -7.66
C MET A 1 22.32 -12.87 -7.25
N TYR A 2 21.45 -11.88 -6.99
CA TYR A 2 20.10 -12.10 -6.43
C TYR A 2 19.00 -12.25 -7.48
N PHE A 3 19.24 -11.79 -8.72
CA PHE A 3 18.37 -12.01 -9.88
C PHE A 3 19.20 -12.55 -11.05
N THR A 4 18.69 -13.57 -11.74
CA THR A 4 19.46 -14.27 -12.79
C THR A 4 18.64 -14.58 -14.05
N LYS A 5 17.34 -14.33 -14.03
CA LYS A 5 16.45 -14.65 -15.15
C LYS A 5 16.58 -13.59 -16.26
N PRO A 6 16.49 -13.97 -17.55
CA PRO A 6 16.32 -12.99 -18.61
C PRO A 6 14.95 -12.33 -18.46
N LEU A 7 14.90 -11.02 -18.72
CA LEU A 7 13.69 -10.22 -18.64
C LEU A 7 13.21 -9.84 -20.04
N SER A 8 11.90 -9.87 -20.23
CA SER A 8 11.20 -9.36 -21.39
C SER A 8 10.29 -8.21 -20.97
N GLU A 9 10.07 -7.26 -21.87
CA GLU A 9 9.13 -6.16 -21.65
C GLU A 9 7.71 -6.58 -22.05
N ALA A 10 6.74 -6.19 -21.24
CA ALA A 10 5.33 -6.36 -21.52
C ALA A 10 4.54 -5.11 -21.12
N LYS A 11 3.37 -4.89 -21.69
CA LYS A 11 2.46 -3.82 -21.29
C LYS A 11 1.37 -4.36 -20.37
N PHE A 12 1.10 -3.66 -19.28
CA PHE A 12 0.00 -3.98 -18.38
C PHE A 12 -1.36 -3.76 -19.06
N LEU A 13 -2.23 -4.76 -19.01
CA LEU A 13 -3.61 -4.66 -19.50
C LEU A 13 -4.61 -4.61 -18.34
N SER A 14 -4.56 -5.58 -17.43
CA SER A 14 -5.48 -5.64 -16.29
C SER A 14 -4.94 -6.53 -15.17
N ARG A 15 -5.45 -6.33 -13.96
CA ARG A 15 -5.15 -7.15 -12.77
C ARG A 15 -6.45 -7.75 -12.23
N PRO A 16 -6.92 -8.88 -12.77
CA PRO A 16 -8.22 -9.45 -12.37
C PRO A 16 -8.27 -9.87 -10.90
N ASN A 17 -7.13 -10.20 -10.30
CA ASN A 17 -7.00 -10.48 -8.87
C ASN A 17 -5.58 -10.21 -8.39
N ARG A 18 -5.34 -10.34 -7.07
CA ARG A 18 -4.05 -10.00 -6.45
C ARG A 18 -2.84 -10.82 -6.94
N PHE A 19 -3.04 -11.96 -7.59
CA PHE A 19 -1.97 -12.89 -7.99
C PHE A 19 -1.76 -13.00 -9.50
N VAL A 20 -2.60 -12.32 -10.30
CA VAL A 20 -2.63 -12.50 -11.75
C VAL A 20 -2.71 -11.14 -12.43
N VAL A 21 -1.89 -10.97 -13.46
CA VAL A 21 -1.89 -9.81 -14.34
C VAL A 21 -2.05 -10.30 -15.77
N ASN A 22 -2.91 -9.66 -16.54
CA ASN A 22 -2.97 -9.81 -17.98
C ASN A 22 -2.01 -8.79 -18.61
N ILE A 23 -1.17 -9.28 -19.52
CA ILE A 23 -0.12 -8.51 -20.16
C ILE A 23 -0.22 -8.62 -21.68
N LEU A 24 0.28 -7.60 -22.38
CA LEU A 24 0.58 -7.66 -23.81
C LEU A 24 2.09 -7.82 -23.97
N ILE A 25 2.51 -8.96 -24.51
CA ILE A 25 3.92 -9.30 -24.75
C ILE A 25 4.05 -9.81 -26.18
N GLU A 26 5.02 -9.28 -26.93
CA GLU A 26 5.26 -9.66 -28.34
C GLU A 26 4.00 -9.59 -29.22
N GLY A 27 3.11 -8.62 -28.95
CA GLY A 27 1.85 -8.42 -29.67
C GLY A 27 0.71 -9.37 -29.29
N ALA A 28 0.92 -10.31 -28.35
CA ALA A 28 -0.09 -11.25 -27.88
C ALA A 28 -0.49 -11.00 -26.42
N SER A 29 -1.78 -11.21 -26.12
CA SER A 29 -2.27 -11.18 -24.74
C SER A 29 -1.91 -12.47 -24.02
N ALA A 30 -1.31 -12.36 -22.83
CA ALA A 30 -0.94 -13.50 -22.00
C ALA A 30 -1.24 -13.23 -20.51
N GLY A 31 -1.38 -14.31 -19.74
CA GLY A 31 -1.45 -14.23 -18.28
C GLY A 31 -0.05 -14.31 -17.65
N ALA A 32 0.18 -13.51 -16.62
CA ALA A 32 1.39 -13.51 -15.81
C ALA A 32 1.05 -13.67 -14.33
N SER A 33 1.83 -14.50 -13.63
CA SER A 33 1.77 -14.58 -12.17
C SER A 33 2.40 -13.34 -11.54
N LEU A 34 1.76 -12.79 -10.51
CA LEU A 34 2.28 -11.66 -9.72
C LEU A 34 2.57 -12.14 -8.30
N PRO A 35 3.85 -12.37 -7.95
CA PRO A 35 4.27 -12.79 -6.60
C PRO A 35 4.32 -11.60 -5.62
N ASN A 36 3.30 -10.73 -5.65
CA ASN A 36 3.10 -9.64 -4.70
C ASN A 36 1.59 -9.51 -4.39
N PRO A 37 1.15 -9.84 -3.16
CA PRO A 37 -0.26 -9.83 -2.79
C PRO A 37 -0.80 -8.42 -2.49
N GLY A 38 0.05 -7.40 -2.51
CA GLY A 38 -0.28 -6.01 -2.20
C GLY A 38 -1.33 -5.40 -3.15
N LYS A 39 -1.87 -4.24 -2.80
CA LYS A 39 -2.87 -3.54 -3.62
C LYS A 39 -2.26 -2.92 -4.87
N LEU A 40 -1.06 -2.34 -4.76
CA LEU A 40 -0.26 -1.83 -5.89
C LEU A 40 -1.05 -0.93 -6.85
N GLY A 41 -2.06 -0.22 -6.34
CA GLY A 41 -3.00 0.57 -7.15
C GLY A 41 -2.34 1.80 -7.75
N GLU A 42 -1.30 2.29 -7.08
CA GLU A 42 -0.41 3.37 -7.45
C GLU A 42 0.65 2.97 -8.50
N LEU A 43 0.76 1.66 -8.82
CA LEU A 43 1.75 1.15 -9.78
C LEU A 43 1.12 0.60 -11.06
N PHE A 44 -0.11 0.10 -11.01
CA PHE A 44 -0.77 -0.58 -12.12
C PHE A 44 -1.78 0.31 -12.86
N PHE A 45 -1.27 1.22 -13.68
CA PHE A 45 -2.08 1.99 -14.63
C PHE A 45 -2.08 1.36 -16.02
N PRO A 46 -3.17 1.44 -16.80
CA PRO A 46 -3.21 0.92 -18.16
C PRO A 46 -1.99 1.39 -18.99
N GLY A 47 -1.28 0.44 -19.61
CA GLY A 47 -0.14 0.74 -20.49
C GLY A 47 1.22 0.88 -19.81
N VAL A 48 1.33 0.80 -18.47
CA VAL A 48 2.66 0.76 -17.82
C VAL A 48 3.49 -0.42 -18.30
N THR A 49 4.81 -0.24 -18.37
CA THR A 49 5.74 -1.31 -18.73
C THR A 49 5.96 -2.22 -17.54
N LEU A 50 5.85 -3.53 -17.76
CA LEU A 50 6.22 -4.57 -16.83
C LEU A 50 7.45 -5.30 -17.34
N LEU A 51 8.35 -5.63 -16.42
CA LEU A 51 9.46 -6.54 -16.68
C LEU A 51 9.05 -7.92 -16.21
N VAL A 52 9.01 -8.88 -17.14
CA VAL A 52 8.55 -10.25 -16.89
C VAL A 52 9.62 -11.27 -17.25
N TYR A 53 9.57 -12.47 -16.68
CA TYR A 53 10.41 -13.59 -17.10
C TYR A 53 9.58 -14.84 -17.38
N SER A 54 10.07 -15.66 -18.31
CA SER A 54 9.44 -16.92 -18.70
C SER A 54 9.46 -17.94 -17.55
N MET A 55 8.33 -18.62 -17.40
CA MET A 55 8.12 -19.73 -16.48
C MET A 55 8.16 -21.09 -17.20
N GLU A 56 8.63 -21.14 -18.44
CA GLU A 56 8.88 -22.38 -19.17
C GLU A 56 9.74 -23.36 -18.36
N GLY A 57 9.43 -24.65 -18.48
CA GLY A 57 10.09 -25.71 -17.70
C GLY A 57 9.77 -25.70 -16.20
N ARG A 58 8.81 -24.89 -15.74
CA ARG A 58 8.34 -24.88 -14.34
C ARG A 58 6.85 -25.23 -14.26
N LYS A 59 6.46 -25.83 -13.14
CA LYS A 59 5.05 -26.07 -12.81
C LYS A 59 4.39 -24.73 -12.45
N SER A 60 3.87 -24.03 -13.46
CA SER A 60 3.17 -22.75 -13.34
C SER A 60 1.93 -22.75 -14.23
N THR A 61 0.82 -22.24 -13.72
CA THR A 61 -0.42 -22.02 -14.51
C THR A 61 -0.24 -20.90 -15.54
N TYR A 62 0.69 -19.98 -15.30
CA TYR A 62 0.94 -18.82 -16.14
C TYR A 62 2.33 -18.91 -16.79
N PRO A 63 2.45 -18.66 -18.11
CA PRO A 63 3.71 -18.73 -18.85
C PRO A 63 4.71 -17.64 -18.42
N TRP A 64 4.21 -16.54 -17.84
CA TRP A 64 5.03 -15.42 -17.41
C TRP A 64 4.92 -15.18 -15.91
N ARG A 65 5.94 -14.52 -15.36
CA ARG A 65 5.92 -13.96 -14.01
C ARG A 65 6.43 -12.54 -14.03
N VAL A 66 5.72 -11.66 -13.32
CA VAL A 66 6.11 -10.25 -13.14
C VAL A 66 7.27 -10.15 -12.17
N ALA A 67 8.35 -9.51 -12.60
CA ALA A 67 9.53 -9.20 -11.78
C ALA A 67 9.51 -7.78 -11.25
N ALA A 68 9.14 -6.82 -12.09
CA ALA A 68 9.11 -5.40 -11.76
C ALA A 68 8.10 -4.64 -12.64
N VAL A 69 7.83 -3.41 -12.23
CA VAL A 69 7.08 -2.40 -12.99
C VAL A 69 7.96 -1.18 -13.17
N GLU A 70 7.84 -0.54 -14.34
CA GLU A 70 8.33 0.80 -14.58
C GLU A 70 7.20 1.78 -14.28
N THR A 71 7.40 2.67 -13.31
CA THR A 71 6.39 3.66 -12.91
C THR A 71 6.15 4.68 -14.03
N LEU A 72 5.09 5.47 -13.91
CA LEU A 72 4.85 6.61 -14.82
C LEU A 72 5.96 7.68 -14.76
N HIS A 73 6.79 7.65 -13.71
CA HIS A 73 7.94 8.52 -13.52
C HIS A 73 9.28 7.86 -13.96
N GLY A 74 9.23 6.66 -14.53
CA GLY A 74 10.40 5.95 -15.06
C GLY A 74 11.21 5.17 -14.03
N GLU A 75 10.71 4.99 -12.80
CA GLU A 75 11.42 4.24 -11.76
C GLU A 75 11.15 2.74 -11.91
N ILE A 76 12.17 1.92 -11.66
CA ILE A 76 12.03 0.46 -11.66
C ILE A 76 11.72 -0.03 -10.23
N VAL A 77 10.52 -0.55 -10.04
CA VAL A 77 10.05 -1.10 -8.76
C VAL A 77 9.99 -2.61 -8.86
N MET A 78 10.89 -3.31 -8.14
CA MET A 78 10.86 -4.76 -8.06
C MET A 78 9.62 -5.23 -7.29
N LEU A 79 8.86 -6.13 -7.91
CA LEU A 79 7.62 -6.71 -7.38
C LEU A 79 7.81 -8.19 -6.98
N ASP A 80 8.88 -8.87 -7.40
CA ASP A 80 9.11 -10.26 -7.03
C ASP A 80 9.60 -10.42 -5.59
N THR A 81 8.65 -10.58 -4.67
CA THR A 81 8.93 -10.72 -3.23
C THR A 81 9.81 -11.94 -2.90
N GLN A 82 9.85 -12.98 -3.75
CA GLN A 82 10.75 -14.12 -3.56
C GLN A 82 12.22 -13.74 -3.83
N VAL A 83 12.44 -12.74 -4.68
CA VAL A 83 13.77 -12.16 -4.93
C VAL A 83 14.20 -11.29 -3.76
N THR A 84 13.28 -10.59 -3.09
CA THR A 84 13.57 -9.69 -1.96
C THR A 84 14.37 -10.39 -0.85
N ASN A 85 14.05 -11.64 -0.49
CA ASN A 85 14.83 -12.38 0.51
C ASN A 85 16.28 -12.59 0.04
N ARG A 86 16.52 -12.90 -1.24
CA ARG A 86 17.89 -13.03 -1.79
C ARG A 86 18.64 -11.70 -1.80
N VAL A 87 17.93 -10.59 -2.00
CA VAL A 87 18.50 -9.23 -1.90
C VAL A 87 18.94 -8.96 -0.47
N ALA A 88 18.07 -9.22 0.51
CA ALA A 88 18.41 -9.07 1.92
C ALA A 88 19.62 -9.92 2.32
N GLU A 89 19.65 -11.21 1.94
CA GLU A 89 20.79 -12.10 2.14
C GLU A 89 22.09 -11.53 1.54
N TYR A 90 22.03 -11.04 0.30
CA TYR A 90 23.17 -10.41 -0.36
C TYR A 90 23.67 -9.18 0.41
N LEU A 91 22.78 -8.27 0.82
CA LEU A 91 23.15 -7.07 1.56
C LEU A 91 23.76 -7.39 2.93
N ILE A 92 23.21 -8.36 3.65
CA ILE A 92 23.73 -8.83 4.94
C ILE A 92 25.12 -9.44 4.76
N THR A 93 25.27 -10.36 3.80
CA THR A 93 26.55 -11.06 3.55
C THR A 93 27.65 -10.09 3.12
N GLN A 94 27.30 -9.07 2.34
CA GLN A 94 28.23 -8.02 1.93
C GLN A 94 28.42 -6.92 2.98
N LYS A 95 27.82 -7.06 4.18
CA LYS A 95 27.91 -6.09 5.29
C LYS A 95 27.46 -4.67 4.89
N ARG A 96 26.49 -4.57 3.98
CA ARG A 96 26.01 -3.31 3.41
C ARG A 96 24.89 -2.65 4.22
N ILE A 97 24.35 -3.31 5.24
CA ILE A 97 23.27 -2.79 6.09
C ILE A 97 23.84 -2.26 7.40
N THR A 98 23.56 -0.99 7.68
CA THR A 98 24.00 -0.34 8.92
C THR A 98 23.35 -1.00 10.13
N GLY A 99 24.16 -1.42 11.10
CA GLY A 99 23.70 -2.12 12.30
C GLY A 99 23.66 -3.65 12.18
N LEU A 100 23.89 -4.19 10.98
CA LEU A 100 24.00 -5.63 10.69
C LEU A 100 25.40 -6.09 10.24
N GLN A 101 26.40 -5.20 10.13
CA GLN A 101 27.72 -5.55 9.58
C GLN A 101 28.50 -6.62 10.37
N GLY A 102 28.22 -6.75 11.68
CA GLY A 102 28.82 -7.76 12.56
C GLY A 102 28.05 -9.08 12.64
N TRP A 103 26.95 -9.22 11.90
CA TRP A 103 26.10 -10.41 11.92
C TRP A 103 26.35 -11.28 10.68
N SER A 104 26.45 -12.59 10.88
CA SER A 104 26.62 -13.55 9.78
C SER A 104 25.40 -14.45 9.64
N LEU A 105 25.00 -14.75 8.41
CA LEU A 105 23.91 -15.67 8.13
C LEU A 105 24.26 -17.08 8.61
N VAL A 106 23.40 -17.67 9.44
CA VAL A 106 23.50 -19.07 9.90
C VAL A 106 22.57 -19.96 9.10
N ARG A 107 21.29 -19.56 9.02
CA ARG A 107 20.25 -20.38 8.41
C ARG A 107 19.16 -19.51 7.80
N ARG A 108 18.65 -19.95 6.66
CA ARG A 108 17.45 -19.40 6.01
C ARG A 108 16.23 -20.19 6.46
N GLU A 109 15.06 -19.57 6.42
CA GLU A 109 13.78 -20.25 6.65
C GLU A 109 13.78 -20.99 8.00
N PHE A 110 14.27 -20.32 9.05
CA PHE A 110 14.54 -20.92 10.35
C PHE A 110 13.22 -21.20 11.10
N PRO A 111 12.88 -22.48 11.37
CA PRO A 111 11.68 -22.81 12.14
C PRO A 111 11.93 -22.59 13.63
N LEU A 112 11.01 -21.90 14.29
CA LEU A 112 11.01 -21.75 15.75
C LEU A 112 9.56 -21.63 16.25
N GLY A 113 9.18 -22.54 17.17
CA GLY A 113 7.80 -22.67 17.63
C GLY A 113 6.84 -22.97 16.47
N LYS A 114 5.80 -22.15 16.31
CA LYS A 114 4.77 -22.28 15.26
C LYS A 114 5.08 -21.51 13.98
N SER A 115 6.21 -20.80 13.95
CA SER A 115 6.55 -19.86 12.90
C SER A 115 7.88 -20.19 12.25
N ARG A 116 8.11 -19.51 11.12
CA ARG A 116 9.32 -19.62 10.34
C ARG A 116 9.78 -18.22 9.98
N PHE A 117 10.98 -17.89 10.43
CA PHE A 117 11.61 -16.60 10.18
C PHE A 117 12.54 -16.68 8.99
N ASP A 118 12.64 -15.59 8.22
CA ASP A 118 13.42 -15.59 6.98
C ASP A 118 14.89 -15.94 7.22
N PHE A 119 15.51 -15.39 8.28
CA PHE A 119 16.90 -15.64 8.63
C PHE A 119 17.15 -15.81 10.13
N LEU A 120 18.09 -16.69 10.45
CA LEU A 120 18.83 -16.73 11.71
C LEU A 120 20.24 -16.19 11.45
N LEU A 121 20.61 -15.12 12.15
CA LEU A 121 21.95 -14.54 12.11
C LEU A 121 22.70 -14.79 13.43
N ARG A 122 24.04 -14.72 13.38
CA ARG A 122 24.91 -14.87 14.56
C ARG A 122 25.96 -13.78 14.67
N ARG A 123 26.24 -13.36 15.91
CA ARG A 123 27.38 -12.50 16.27
C ARG A 123 27.95 -12.94 17.63
N GLY A 124 29.10 -13.62 17.61
CA GLY A 124 29.59 -14.34 18.80
C GLY A 124 28.60 -15.41 19.22
N ASP A 125 28.22 -15.44 20.49
CA ASP A 125 27.23 -16.38 21.04
C ASP A 125 25.77 -15.92 20.87
N ARG A 126 25.57 -14.68 20.38
CA ARG A 126 24.24 -14.11 20.19
C ARG A 126 23.63 -14.55 18.87
N HIS A 127 22.33 -14.82 18.90
CA HIS A 127 21.52 -15.21 17.76
C HIS A 127 20.43 -14.17 17.50
N MET A 128 20.24 -13.78 16.25
CA MET A 128 19.20 -12.85 15.84
C MET A 128 18.20 -13.53 14.90
N LEU A 129 16.92 -13.45 15.24
CA LEU A 129 15.83 -13.75 14.33
C LEU A 129 15.56 -12.51 13.47
N LEU A 130 15.56 -12.68 12.15
CA LEU A 130 15.35 -11.60 11.20
C LEU A 130 14.24 -11.97 10.22
N GLU A 131 13.23 -11.12 10.14
CA GLU A 131 12.15 -11.17 9.14
C GLU A 131 12.36 -10.07 8.10
N VAL A 132 12.16 -10.40 6.83
CA VAL A 132 12.27 -9.50 5.69
C VAL A 132 10.88 -9.13 5.19
N LYS A 133 10.68 -7.85 4.88
CA LYS A 133 9.45 -7.33 4.26
C LYS A 133 9.80 -6.58 2.99
N SER A 134 9.10 -6.88 1.90
CA SER A 134 9.16 -6.10 0.67
C SER A 134 8.20 -4.92 0.78
N CYS A 135 8.70 -3.72 0.51
CA CYS A 135 7.94 -2.48 0.57
C CYS A 135 8.00 -1.78 -0.80
N THR A 136 6.84 -1.63 -1.43
CA THR A 136 6.68 -1.00 -2.75
C THR A 136 5.77 0.22 -2.71
N LEU A 137 5.15 0.51 -1.56
CA LEU A 137 4.29 1.67 -1.37
C LEU A 137 5.13 2.85 -0.88
N PHE A 138 5.25 3.85 -1.74
CA PHE A 138 5.98 5.08 -1.44
C PHE A 138 5.47 6.25 -2.29
N HIS A 139 5.68 7.46 -1.79
CA HIS A 139 5.36 8.72 -2.47
C HIS A 139 6.17 9.86 -1.85
N GLY A 140 6.59 10.82 -2.69
CA GLY A 140 7.62 11.78 -2.31
C GLY A 140 8.84 11.06 -1.73
N GLU A 141 9.42 11.57 -0.63
CA GLU A 141 10.56 10.91 0.01
C GLU A 141 10.19 9.86 1.07
N THR A 142 8.93 9.40 1.13
CA THR A 142 8.44 8.52 2.19
C THR A 142 7.93 7.18 1.67
N ALA A 143 8.38 6.09 2.28
CA ALA A 143 7.80 4.76 2.11
C ALA A 143 6.99 4.34 3.34
N MET A 144 5.93 3.56 3.10
CA MET A 144 5.11 3.00 4.16
C MET A 144 4.80 1.52 3.95
N PHE A 145 4.73 0.76 5.04
CA PHE A 145 4.32 -0.64 5.01
C PHE A 145 3.29 -0.97 6.11
N PRO A 146 2.23 -1.75 5.81
CA PRO A 146 1.94 -2.45 4.57
C PRO A 146 1.01 -1.68 3.61
N ASP A 147 0.92 -2.11 2.36
CA ASP A 147 -0.03 -1.56 1.37
C ASP A 147 -1.42 -2.25 1.40
N ALA A 148 -1.55 -3.31 2.20
CA ALA A 148 -2.78 -4.05 2.45
C ALA A 148 -2.78 -4.62 3.89
N VAL A 149 -3.97 -4.83 4.45
CA VAL A 149 -4.11 -5.44 5.79
C VAL A 149 -3.38 -6.79 5.86
N THR A 150 -2.55 -6.96 6.89
CA THR A 150 -1.66 -8.11 7.10
C THR A 150 -1.70 -8.62 8.54
N SER A 151 -2.70 -9.44 8.84
CA SER A 151 -2.78 -10.15 10.13
C SER A 151 -1.57 -11.07 10.38
N ARG A 152 -1.03 -11.67 9.31
CA ARG A 152 0.21 -12.46 9.38
C ARG A 152 1.41 -11.61 9.75
N GLY A 153 1.54 -10.42 9.15
CA GLY A 153 2.64 -9.50 9.48
C GLY A 153 2.61 -9.08 10.94
N SER A 154 1.42 -8.73 11.46
CA SER A 154 1.25 -8.35 12.87
C SER A 154 1.65 -9.50 13.80
N ARG A 155 1.17 -10.72 13.52
CA ARG A 155 1.54 -11.92 14.28
C ARG A 155 3.05 -12.15 14.31
N HIS A 156 3.72 -12.08 13.16
CA HIS A 156 5.17 -12.30 13.08
C HIS A 156 5.95 -11.25 13.88
N VAL A 157 5.52 -9.98 13.88
CA VAL A 157 6.14 -8.91 14.67
C VAL A 157 5.98 -9.18 16.17
N SER A 158 4.77 -9.55 16.62
CA SER A 158 4.53 -9.90 18.03
C SER A 158 5.39 -11.09 18.48
N GLU A 159 5.45 -12.16 17.67
CA GLU A 159 6.26 -13.34 17.97
C GLU A 159 7.76 -13.02 18.02
N LEU A 160 8.27 -12.17 17.12
CA LEU A 160 9.66 -11.70 17.18
C LEU A 160 9.95 -10.94 18.48
N ALA A 161 9.04 -10.04 18.88
CA ALA A 161 9.18 -9.28 20.13
C ALA A 161 9.15 -10.20 21.37
N GLU A 162 8.35 -11.27 21.34
CA GLU A 162 8.31 -12.29 22.39
C GLU A 162 9.63 -13.06 22.46
N TYR A 163 10.18 -13.53 21.33
CA TYR A 163 11.47 -14.23 21.33
C TYR A 163 12.64 -13.33 21.73
N ALA A 164 12.53 -12.02 21.49
CA ALA A 164 13.52 -11.05 21.98
C ALA A 164 13.66 -11.07 23.51
N GLN A 165 12.56 -11.37 24.22
CA GLN A 165 12.55 -11.49 25.68
C GLN A 165 13.10 -12.84 26.16
N HIS A 166 13.25 -13.82 25.26
CA HIS A 166 13.71 -15.18 25.55
C HIS A 166 15.15 -15.45 25.06
N GLY A 167 15.98 -14.40 25.00
CA GLY A 167 17.43 -14.51 24.76
C GLY A 167 17.86 -14.43 23.30
N TYR A 168 16.93 -14.24 22.35
CA TYR A 168 17.26 -13.88 20.98
C TYR A 168 17.39 -12.36 20.83
N ASP A 169 18.23 -11.91 19.91
CA ASP A 169 18.00 -10.64 19.26
C ASP A 169 16.88 -10.80 18.23
N ALA A 170 16.09 -9.75 17.99
CA ALA A 170 15.05 -9.78 16.98
C ALA A 170 15.11 -8.55 16.09
N ALA A 171 14.84 -8.74 14.81
CA ALA A 171 14.79 -7.65 13.85
C ALA A 171 13.76 -7.85 12.74
N VAL A 172 13.27 -6.74 12.20
CA VAL A 172 12.57 -6.69 10.92
C VAL A 172 13.37 -5.81 9.97
N LEU A 173 13.59 -6.29 8.75
CA LEU A 173 14.25 -5.56 7.66
C LEU A 173 13.24 -5.30 6.54
N PHE A 174 12.91 -4.03 6.36
CA PHE A 174 12.14 -3.54 5.22
C PHE A 174 13.07 -3.25 4.04
N ILE A 175 12.86 -3.93 2.92
CA ILE A 175 13.48 -3.63 1.64
C ILE A 175 12.53 -2.73 0.86
N VAL A 176 12.87 -1.44 0.76
CA VAL A 176 12.08 -0.43 0.06
C VAL A 176 12.57 -0.33 -1.38
N HIS A 177 11.72 -0.70 -2.32
CA HIS A 177 12.06 -0.77 -3.75
C HIS A 177 11.95 0.58 -4.47
N GLY A 178 12.37 1.67 -3.82
CA GLY A 178 12.44 3.03 -4.36
C GLY A 178 13.74 3.70 -3.94
N GLY A 179 14.60 4.04 -4.90
CA GLY A 179 16.00 4.42 -4.63
C GLY A 179 16.24 5.84 -4.12
N TYR A 180 15.21 6.71 -4.12
CA TYR A 180 15.25 8.11 -3.70
C TYR A 180 14.59 8.36 -2.35
N ILE A 181 13.98 7.33 -1.76
CA ILE A 181 13.26 7.43 -0.49
C ILE A 181 14.22 7.82 0.62
N ARG A 182 13.78 8.69 1.55
CA ARG A 182 14.59 9.15 2.70
C ARG A 182 14.01 8.73 4.05
N ARG A 183 12.72 8.38 4.08
CA ARG A 183 11.99 8.06 5.30
C ARG A 183 11.18 6.77 5.15
N PHE A 184 11.11 6.00 6.23
CA PHE A 184 10.18 4.88 6.38
C PHE A 184 9.23 5.14 7.56
N SER A 185 7.96 4.78 7.41
CA SER A 185 6.95 4.80 8.48
C SER A 185 6.09 3.54 8.40
N PRO A 186 5.55 3.03 9.54
CA PRO A 186 4.42 2.11 9.45
C PRO A 186 3.26 2.78 8.69
N GLU A 187 2.57 2.01 7.85
CA GLU A 187 1.35 2.46 7.18
C GLU A 187 0.17 2.23 8.14
N PHE A 188 -0.38 3.33 8.65
CA PHE A 188 -1.48 3.31 9.63
C PHE A 188 -2.84 3.64 9.02
N HIS A 189 -2.92 4.05 7.76
CA HIS A 189 -4.18 4.38 7.09
C HIS A 189 -4.93 3.10 6.69
N THR A 190 -4.21 2.14 6.11
CA THR A 190 -4.66 0.85 5.60
C THR A 190 -4.61 -0.24 6.66
N ASP A 191 -3.52 -0.36 7.43
CA ASP A 191 -3.41 -1.36 8.51
C ASP A 191 -3.00 -0.73 9.87
N PRO A 192 -3.95 -0.08 10.57
CA PRO A 192 -3.68 0.49 11.89
C PRO A 192 -3.23 -0.54 12.94
N VAL A 193 -3.64 -1.80 12.80
CA VAL A 193 -3.30 -2.87 13.75
C VAL A 193 -1.82 -3.24 13.58
N PHE A 194 -1.36 -3.42 12.34
CA PHE A 194 0.05 -3.64 12.08
C PHE A 194 0.90 -2.45 12.54
N ALA A 195 0.48 -1.22 12.23
CA ALA A 195 1.21 -0.02 12.63
C ALA A 195 1.37 0.08 14.15
N GLN A 196 0.30 -0.17 14.90
CA GLN A 196 0.34 -0.23 16.36
C GLN A 196 1.27 -1.34 16.87
N THR A 197 1.12 -2.55 16.31
CA THR A 197 1.94 -3.70 16.71
C THR A 197 3.43 -3.44 16.50
N LEU A 198 3.80 -2.85 15.35
CA LEU A 198 5.19 -2.50 15.06
C LEU A 198 5.70 -1.37 15.97
N TYR A 199 4.85 -0.36 16.24
CA TYR A 199 5.18 0.72 17.16
C TYR A 199 5.46 0.18 18.57
N GLU A 200 4.60 -0.67 19.12
CA GLU A 200 4.78 -1.27 20.46
C GLU A 200 6.02 -2.19 20.51
N ALA A 201 6.25 -2.98 19.46
CA ALA A 201 7.40 -3.88 19.37
C ALA A 201 8.75 -3.14 19.30
N ARG A 202 8.79 -1.87 18.89
CA ARG A 202 10.05 -1.11 18.65
C ARG A 202 11.01 -1.06 19.85
N MET A 203 10.50 -1.25 21.06
CA MET A 203 11.32 -1.29 22.29
C MET A 203 12.11 -2.59 22.44
N HIS A 204 11.67 -3.67 21.79
CA HIS A 204 12.25 -5.01 21.88
C HIS A 204 12.75 -5.53 20.52
N LEU A 205 12.41 -4.84 19.44
CA LEU A 205 12.64 -5.24 18.06
C LEU A 205 13.47 -4.19 17.33
N ARG A 206 14.60 -4.59 16.72
CA ARG A 206 15.36 -3.69 15.85
C ARG A 206 14.65 -3.56 14.52
N ILE A 207 14.40 -2.34 14.06
CA ILE A 207 13.72 -2.10 12.79
C ILE A 207 14.71 -1.44 11.84
N PHE A 208 14.99 -2.15 10.74
CA PHE A 208 15.83 -1.67 9.65
C PHE A 208 14.97 -1.40 8.43
N ALA A 209 15.29 -0.35 7.69
CA ALA A 209 14.70 -0.07 6.40
C ALA A 209 15.81 0.36 5.44
N GLU A 210 15.89 -0.28 4.28
CA GLU A 210 16.90 -0.02 3.26
C GLU A 210 16.20 0.41 1.97
N SER A 211 16.53 1.62 1.50
CA SER A 211 16.11 2.12 0.19
C SER A 211 17.01 1.52 -0.87
N ILE A 212 16.40 0.96 -1.93
CA ILE A 212 17.09 0.30 -3.02
C ILE A 212 16.57 0.79 -4.37
N GLY A 213 17.46 1.40 -5.15
CA GLY A 213 17.24 1.68 -6.57
C GLY A 213 17.67 0.50 -7.44
N TRP A 214 16.87 0.22 -8.48
CA TRP A 214 17.11 -0.89 -9.41
C TRP A 214 17.45 -0.39 -10.81
N ASP A 215 18.35 -1.09 -11.48
CA ASP A 215 18.46 -1.01 -12.93
C ASP A 215 17.38 -1.87 -13.61
N ARG A 216 17.15 -1.68 -14.92
CA ARG A 216 16.18 -2.49 -15.68
C ARG A 216 16.51 -3.98 -15.69
N SER A 217 17.78 -4.36 -15.52
CA SER A 217 18.15 -5.78 -15.51
C SER A 217 17.78 -6.48 -14.20
N LEU A 218 17.50 -5.71 -13.14
CA LEU A 218 17.32 -6.17 -11.76
C LEU A 218 18.54 -6.93 -11.22
N ARG A 219 19.70 -6.86 -11.88
CA ARG A 219 20.95 -7.54 -11.47
C ARG A 219 21.86 -6.61 -10.67
N HIS A 220 21.64 -5.30 -10.76
CA HIS A 220 22.47 -4.30 -10.12
C HIS A 220 21.62 -3.36 -9.26
N ILE A 221 22.10 -3.11 -8.04
CA ILE A 221 21.57 -2.05 -7.17
C ILE A 221 22.26 -0.76 -7.59
N VAL A 222 21.50 0.21 -8.10
CA VAL A 222 22.04 1.50 -8.58
C VAL A 222 22.19 2.52 -7.45
N SER A 223 21.37 2.41 -6.41
CA SER A 223 21.48 3.20 -5.18
C SER A 223 21.07 2.38 -3.98
N GLN A 224 21.73 2.62 -2.84
CA GLN A 224 21.38 1.98 -1.57
C GLN A 224 21.75 2.88 -0.40
N HIS A 225 20.83 3.05 0.54
CA HIS A 225 21.10 3.68 1.84
C HIS A 225 20.07 3.28 2.89
N SER A 226 20.51 3.29 4.14
CA SER A 226 19.64 3.06 5.30
C SER A 226 18.66 4.24 5.46
N LEU A 227 17.40 3.92 5.76
CA LEU A 227 16.34 4.89 6.00
C LEU A 227 16.16 5.18 7.48
N THR A 228 15.76 6.41 7.79
CA THR A 228 15.26 6.73 9.13
C THR A 228 13.83 6.23 9.28
N VAL A 229 13.58 5.48 10.35
CA VAL A 229 12.23 5.09 10.75
C VAL A 229 11.62 6.26 11.53
N ASP A 230 10.65 6.94 10.93
CA ASP A 230 10.04 8.15 11.49
C ASP A 230 8.68 7.83 12.10
N TRP A 231 8.65 7.82 13.43
CA TRP A 231 7.45 7.49 14.21
C TRP A 231 6.50 8.67 14.39
N ARG A 232 6.96 9.91 14.15
CA ARG A 232 6.19 11.13 14.47
C ARG A 232 4.87 11.18 13.69
N GLY A 233 4.88 10.65 12.45
CA GLY A 233 3.68 10.52 11.63
C GLY A 233 2.62 9.65 12.31
N TYR A 234 3.01 8.46 12.77
CA TYR A 234 2.12 7.57 13.52
C TYR A 234 1.69 8.18 14.86
N GLU A 235 2.61 8.77 15.62
CA GLU A 235 2.32 9.35 16.93
C GLU A 235 1.33 10.52 16.85
N THR A 236 1.42 11.31 15.78
CA THR A 236 0.56 12.49 15.56
C THR A 236 -0.78 12.13 14.91
N HIS A 237 -0.76 11.21 13.94
CA HIS A 237 -1.90 10.96 13.05
C HIS A 237 -2.52 9.57 13.19
N GLY A 238 -1.86 8.61 13.85
CA GLY A 238 -2.27 7.20 13.91
C GLY A 238 -3.55 6.91 14.70
N LYS A 239 -4.19 7.92 15.31
CA LYS A 239 -5.46 7.77 16.05
C LYS A 239 -6.63 7.33 15.15
N ASP A 240 -7.69 6.80 15.75
CA ASP A 240 -8.89 6.38 15.01
C ASP A 240 -9.79 7.53 14.53
N SER A 241 -9.19 8.50 13.84
CA SER A 241 -9.81 9.73 13.35
C SER A 241 -9.19 10.15 12.02
N GLY A 242 -9.90 10.98 11.26
CA GLY A 242 -9.38 11.58 10.03
C GLY A 242 -10.46 11.71 8.97
N ILE A 243 -10.05 11.60 7.71
CA ILE A 243 -10.93 11.68 6.55
C ILE A 243 -10.99 10.33 5.83
N TYR A 244 -11.95 10.16 4.93
CA TYR A 244 -12.07 8.97 4.10
C TYR A 244 -12.66 9.31 2.74
N ALA A 245 -12.33 8.49 1.75
CA ALA A 245 -12.96 8.47 0.45
C ALA A 245 -13.67 7.13 0.20
N VAL A 246 -14.86 7.14 -0.40
CA VAL A 246 -15.61 5.94 -0.80
C VAL A 246 -15.92 6.04 -2.29
N VAL A 247 -15.40 5.09 -3.07
CA VAL A 247 -15.75 4.94 -4.50
C VAL A 247 -16.94 4.01 -4.61
N LEU A 248 -18.02 4.53 -5.18
CA LEU A 248 -19.25 3.83 -5.51
C LEU A 248 -19.34 3.69 -7.03
N GLU A 249 -19.83 2.55 -7.51
CA GLU A 249 -20.21 2.32 -8.89
C GLU A 249 -21.73 2.32 -8.97
N ASN A 250 -22.27 3.16 -9.85
CA ASN A 250 -23.64 3.14 -10.28
C ASN A 250 -23.71 2.53 -11.69
N ARG A 251 -24.54 1.51 -11.90
CA ARG A 251 -24.56 0.75 -13.16
C ARG A 251 -25.62 1.21 -14.14
N GLU A 252 -26.66 1.87 -13.63
CA GLU A 252 -27.83 2.28 -14.40
C GLU A 252 -28.30 3.64 -13.90
N GLU A 253 -29.00 4.38 -14.77
CA GLU A 253 -29.62 5.62 -14.35
C GLU A 253 -30.70 5.31 -13.32
N GLN A 254 -30.69 6.02 -12.19
CA GLN A 254 -31.71 5.81 -11.16
C GLN A 254 -32.01 7.07 -10.36
N SER A 255 -33.29 7.20 -9.99
CA SER A 255 -33.78 8.24 -9.10
C SER A 255 -33.71 7.76 -7.65
N VAL A 256 -32.95 8.45 -6.80
CA VAL A 256 -32.77 8.10 -5.39
C VAL A 256 -33.27 9.24 -4.51
N ALA A 257 -34.13 8.92 -3.55
CA ALA A 257 -34.57 9.86 -2.52
C ALA A 257 -33.49 9.99 -1.43
N ILE A 258 -32.89 11.18 -1.30
CA ILE A 258 -31.77 11.47 -0.39
C ILE A 258 -32.28 12.32 0.79
N GLY A 259 -33.09 11.72 1.67
CA GLY A 259 -33.61 12.38 2.87
C GLY A 259 -34.21 13.77 2.58
N ALA A 260 -33.74 14.80 3.30
CA ALA A 260 -34.20 16.18 3.14
C ALA A 260 -33.79 16.84 1.80
N MET A 261 -32.82 16.28 1.05
CA MET A 261 -32.43 16.79 -0.27
C MET A 261 -33.43 16.42 -1.38
N GLY A 262 -34.44 15.59 -1.07
CA GLY A 262 -35.42 15.12 -2.03
C GLY A 262 -34.85 14.09 -3.01
N THR A 263 -35.55 13.89 -4.13
CA THR A 263 -35.15 12.94 -5.17
C THR A 263 -34.09 13.55 -6.09
N ARG A 264 -33.04 12.79 -6.37
CA ARG A 264 -31.96 13.14 -7.30
C ARG A 264 -31.77 11.99 -8.31
N VAL A 265 -31.45 12.35 -9.54
CA VAL A 265 -31.11 11.39 -10.61
C VAL A 265 -29.60 11.16 -10.60
N PHE A 266 -29.19 9.91 -10.59
CA PHE A 266 -27.79 9.48 -10.66
C PHE A 266 -27.56 8.73 -11.96
N GLN A 267 -26.62 9.22 -12.77
CA GLN A 267 -26.21 8.62 -14.04
C GLN A 267 -25.31 7.39 -13.82
N PRO A 268 -25.25 6.45 -14.78
CA PRO A 268 -24.29 5.36 -14.75
C PRO A 268 -22.85 5.90 -14.70
N GLY A 269 -22.00 5.35 -13.84
CA GLY A 269 -20.61 5.76 -13.67
C GLY A 269 -20.12 5.58 -12.25
N PHE A 270 -19.12 6.36 -11.85
CA PHE A 270 -18.50 6.29 -10.54
C PHE A 270 -18.79 7.54 -9.71
N TYR A 271 -18.98 7.34 -8.42
CA TYR A 271 -19.20 8.42 -7.46
C TYR A 271 -18.17 8.31 -6.34
N LEU A 272 -17.39 9.37 -6.13
CA LEU A 272 -16.43 9.47 -5.06
C LEU A 272 -17.02 10.35 -3.95
N TYR A 273 -17.31 9.75 -2.81
CA TYR A 273 -17.77 10.46 -1.62
C TYR A 273 -16.62 10.71 -0.66
N ILE A 274 -16.49 11.94 -0.18
CA ILE A 274 -15.51 12.35 0.82
C ILE A 274 -16.22 12.64 2.12
N GLY A 275 -15.63 12.21 3.24
CA GLY A 275 -16.18 12.43 4.55
C GLY A 275 -15.11 12.50 5.63
N SER A 276 -15.47 12.96 6.82
CA SER A 276 -14.63 12.88 8.01
C SER A 276 -15.22 12.05 9.15
N ALA A 277 -14.35 11.67 10.08
CA ALA A 277 -14.69 11.07 11.35
C ALA A 277 -13.75 11.61 12.43
N LYS A 278 -14.29 12.43 13.35
CA LYS A 278 -13.55 12.95 14.51
C LYS A 278 -13.11 11.83 15.46
N ASN A 279 -13.90 10.77 15.56
CA ASN A 279 -13.60 9.52 16.26
C ASN A 279 -14.25 8.36 15.51
N GLY A 280 -13.67 7.17 15.59
CA GLY A 280 -14.24 5.95 15.00
C GLY A 280 -14.13 5.89 13.48
N LEU A 281 -13.03 6.37 12.88
CA LEU A 281 -12.83 6.33 11.42
C LEU A 281 -13.02 4.92 10.86
N THR A 282 -12.44 3.91 11.52
CA THR A 282 -12.56 2.51 11.13
C THR A 282 -14.02 2.07 11.07
N ALA A 283 -14.80 2.39 12.12
CA ALA A 283 -16.23 2.07 12.19
C ALA A 283 -17.05 2.84 11.14
N ARG A 284 -16.70 4.11 10.86
CA ARG A 284 -17.34 4.95 9.85
C ARG A 284 -17.15 4.38 8.44
N VAL A 285 -15.93 3.99 8.09
CA VAL A 285 -15.65 3.36 6.78
C VAL A 285 -16.34 1.99 6.67
N ALA A 286 -16.26 1.16 7.71
CA ALA A 286 -16.94 -0.14 7.74
C ALA A 286 -18.48 -0.01 7.66
N ARG A 287 -19.04 1.10 8.14
CA ARG A 287 -20.47 1.39 7.98
C ARG A 287 -20.81 1.59 6.52
N HIS A 288 -20.04 2.36 5.75
CA HIS A 288 -20.33 2.64 4.33
C HIS A 288 -20.30 1.40 3.44
N GLN A 289 -19.54 0.38 3.83
CA GLN A 289 -19.51 -0.90 3.10
C GLN A 289 -20.82 -1.70 3.24
N ARG A 290 -21.54 -1.55 4.37
CA ARG A 290 -22.81 -2.28 4.64
C ARG A 290 -23.94 -1.76 3.75
N LYS A 291 -24.81 -2.66 3.26
CA LYS A 291 -26.06 -2.28 2.57
C LYS A 291 -27.14 -1.89 3.58
N ARG A 292 -27.68 -2.86 4.32
CA ARG A 292 -28.79 -2.64 5.27
C ARG A 292 -28.31 -1.92 6.54
N LYS A 293 -28.86 -0.73 6.81
CA LYS A 293 -28.63 0.06 8.04
C LYS A 293 -29.69 1.15 8.20
N ASN A 294 -29.81 1.69 9.42
CA ASN A 294 -30.57 2.92 9.65
C ASN A 294 -29.89 4.08 8.92
N LYS A 295 -30.62 4.81 8.07
CA LYS A 295 -30.08 5.89 7.24
C LYS A 295 -29.82 7.13 8.10
N HIS A 296 -28.62 7.69 8.00
CA HIS A 296 -28.24 8.85 8.81
C HIS A 296 -27.49 9.91 7.99
N TRP A 297 -26.58 9.51 7.08
CA TRP A 297 -25.92 10.43 6.15
C TRP A 297 -26.45 10.28 4.73
N HIS A 298 -26.29 11.31 3.89
CA HIS A 298 -26.73 11.30 2.49
C HIS A 298 -26.18 10.08 1.71
N ILE A 299 -24.92 9.70 1.93
CA ILE A 299 -24.33 8.49 1.32
C ILE A 299 -25.07 7.20 1.70
N ASP A 300 -25.70 7.10 2.87
CA ASP A 300 -26.44 5.90 3.25
C ASP A 300 -27.62 5.62 2.31
N TYR A 301 -28.23 6.67 1.75
CA TYR A 301 -29.32 6.56 0.77
C TYR A 301 -28.79 6.09 -0.59
N LEU A 302 -27.67 6.68 -1.05
CA LEU A 302 -27.00 6.28 -2.30
C LEU A 302 -26.41 4.86 -2.21
N ARG A 303 -26.05 4.41 -1.00
CA ARG A 303 -25.42 3.10 -0.81
C ARG A 303 -26.35 1.94 -1.19
N ASP A 304 -27.66 2.05 -0.97
CA ASP A 304 -28.62 1.01 -1.35
C ASP A 304 -28.68 0.80 -2.88
N ALA A 305 -28.50 1.90 -3.61
CA ALA A 305 -28.57 2.01 -5.06
C ALA A 305 -27.28 1.60 -5.79
N THR A 306 -26.12 1.64 -5.11
CA THR A 306 -24.81 1.53 -5.76
C THR A 306 -24.05 0.26 -5.37
N ARG A 307 -22.84 0.07 -5.87
CA ARG A 307 -21.86 -0.93 -5.40
C ARG A 307 -20.63 -0.19 -4.84
N VAL A 308 -20.20 -0.50 -3.62
CA VAL A 308 -18.91 0.01 -3.11
C VAL A 308 -17.79 -0.72 -3.84
N VAL A 309 -16.95 0.03 -4.55
CA VAL A 309 -15.78 -0.48 -5.26
C VAL A 309 -14.59 -0.51 -4.32
N GLN A 310 -14.30 0.62 -3.66
CA GLN A 310 -13.15 0.73 -2.76
C GLN A 310 -13.36 1.85 -1.74
N THR A 311 -12.70 1.70 -0.59
CA THR A 311 -12.66 2.72 0.47
C THR A 311 -11.22 3.07 0.80
N PHE A 312 -10.97 4.36 1.03
CA PHE A 312 -9.67 4.94 1.33
C PHE A 312 -9.74 5.69 2.67
N PRO A 313 -9.54 5.01 3.81
CA PRO A 313 -9.30 5.71 5.07
C PRO A 313 -8.03 6.55 4.97
N ILE A 314 -8.04 7.76 5.52
CA ILE A 314 -6.88 8.65 5.62
C ILE A 314 -6.84 9.20 7.04
N ARG A 315 -6.08 8.53 7.89
CA ARG A 315 -5.74 9.00 9.23
C ARG A 315 -4.87 10.24 9.17
N ILE A 316 -5.45 11.37 9.49
CA ILE A 316 -4.76 12.66 9.55
C ILE A 316 -5.46 13.52 10.60
N ARG A 317 -4.67 14.35 11.30
CA ARG A 317 -5.16 15.21 12.37
C ARG A 317 -5.50 16.56 11.77
N GLY A 318 -6.59 17.18 12.24
CA GLY A 318 -7.03 18.49 11.78
C GLY A 318 -8.11 18.43 10.69
N GLU A 319 -8.53 19.60 10.23
CA GLU A 319 -9.65 19.78 9.29
C GLU A 319 -9.17 19.69 7.83
N ASN A 320 -9.00 18.47 7.33
CA ASN A 320 -8.47 18.21 6.00
C ASN A 320 -9.54 17.82 4.96
N GLU A 321 -10.79 17.65 5.38
CA GLU A 321 -11.87 17.14 4.52
C GLU A 321 -12.19 18.09 3.38
N CYS A 322 -12.33 19.39 3.68
CA CYS A 322 -12.69 20.40 2.69
C CYS A 322 -11.59 20.60 1.65
N PHE A 323 -10.31 20.61 2.07
CA PHE A 323 -9.18 20.68 1.16
C PHE A 323 -9.11 19.45 0.25
N PHE A 324 -9.28 18.24 0.82
CA PHE A 324 -9.27 17.01 0.03
C PHE A 324 -10.45 16.96 -0.96
N ALA A 325 -11.63 17.45 -0.55
CA ALA A 325 -12.79 17.58 -1.42
C ALA A 325 -12.54 18.57 -2.57
N GLN A 326 -11.87 19.69 -2.30
CA GLN A 326 -11.53 20.68 -3.31
C GLN A 326 -10.53 20.12 -4.35
N ASP A 327 -9.47 19.45 -3.89
CA ASP A 327 -8.47 18.84 -4.78
C ASP A 327 -9.10 17.77 -5.68
N VAL A 328 -10.01 16.96 -5.13
CA VAL A 328 -10.75 15.94 -5.88
C VAL A 328 -11.75 16.57 -6.86
N SER A 329 -12.36 17.70 -6.51
CA SER A 329 -13.30 18.41 -7.37
C SER A 329 -12.69 18.77 -8.72
N ALA A 330 -11.41 19.15 -8.72
CA ALA A 330 -10.68 19.52 -9.93
C ALA A 330 -10.49 18.34 -10.92
N LEU A 331 -10.68 17.10 -10.46
CA LEU A 331 -10.60 15.90 -11.30
C LEU A 331 -11.97 15.36 -11.72
N ALA A 332 -13.04 15.80 -11.07
CA ALA A 332 -14.37 15.26 -11.27
C ALA A 332 -14.97 15.72 -12.61
N ASP A 333 -15.78 14.86 -13.24
CA ASP A 333 -16.60 15.27 -14.38
C ASP A 333 -17.70 16.24 -13.91
N GLU A 334 -18.30 15.97 -12.74
CA GLU A 334 -19.37 16.80 -12.16
C GLU A 334 -19.39 16.77 -10.62
N GLU A 335 -19.87 17.85 -10.00
CA GLU A 335 -20.12 17.96 -8.56
C GLU A 335 -21.62 17.81 -8.24
N ILE A 336 -21.98 16.93 -7.29
CA ILE A 336 -23.38 16.76 -6.86
C ILE A 336 -23.73 17.81 -5.79
N ARG A 337 -24.16 19.00 -6.23
CA ARG A 337 -24.38 20.18 -5.35
C ARG A 337 -25.18 19.87 -4.08
N GLY A 338 -24.66 20.36 -2.95
CA GLY A 338 -25.25 20.25 -1.61
C GLY A 338 -25.07 18.88 -0.95
N PHE A 339 -24.41 17.92 -1.61
CA PHE A 339 -24.31 16.56 -1.07
C PHE A 339 -23.20 16.45 -0.05
N GLY A 340 -23.57 16.25 1.22
CA GLY A 340 -22.63 15.89 2.29
C GLY A 340 -21.81 17.05 2.85
N CYS A 341 -22.18 18.29 2.50
CA CYS A 341 -21.53 19.53 2.93
C CYS A 341 -22.46 20.42 3.79
N SER A 342 -23.33 19.82 4.60
CA SER A 342 -24.31 20.57 5.41
C SER A 342 -23.69 21.42 6.52
N ASP A 343 -22.46 21.10 6.92
CA ASP A 343 -21.70 21.71 8.01
C ASP A 343 -20.48 22.51 7.51
N CYS A 344 -20.34 22.74 6.20
CA CYS A 344 -19.25 23.52 5.62
C CYS A 344 -19.72 24.35 4.41
N SER A 345 -18.83 25.20 3.87
CA SER A 345 -19.10 26.04 2.69
C SER A 345 -18.77 25.36 1.36
N CYS A 346 -18.44 24.06 1.36
CA CYS A 346 -18.13 23.33 0.13
C CYS A 346 -19.38 23.21 -0.76
N ARG A 347 -19.16 23.17 -2.08
CA ARG A 347 -20.23 22.98 -3.06
C ARG A 347 -20.82 21.57 -2.99
N SER A 348 -19.97 20.57 -2.77
CA SER A 348 -20.32 19.15 -2.69
C SER A 348 -19.17 18.37 -2.03
N HIS A 349 -19.49 17.26 -1.36
CA HIS A 349 -18.55 16.20 -0.97
C HIS A 349 -18.80 14.89 -1.75
N LEU A 350 -19.64 14.94 -2.81
CA LEU A 350 -19.88 13.84 -3.74
C LEU A 350 -19.58 14.28 -5.17
N PHE A 351 -18.70 13.51 -5.82
CA PHE A 351 -18.14 13.84 -7.13
C PHE A 351 -18.38 12.71 -8.11
N TYR A 352 -18.85 13.04 -9.32
CA TYR A 352 -19.13 12.08 -10.38
C TYR A 352 -17.94 11.95 -11.33
N PHE A 353 -17.69 10.72 -11.78
CA PHE A 353 -16.68 10.36 -12.75
C PHE A 353 -17.26 9.36 -13.76
N LYS A 354 -17.04 9.60 -15.06
CA LYS A 354 -17.41 8.67 -16.14
C LYS A 354 -16.55 7.41 -16.10
N ALA A 355 -15.28 7.54 -15.71
CA ALA A 355 -14.34 6.44 -15.56
C ALA A 355 -13.95 6.24 -14.09
N SER A 356 -13.43 5.06 -13.73
CA SER A 356 -13.06 4.78 -12.34
C SER A 356 -11.94 5.72 -11.85
N PRO A 357 -12.15 6.51 -10.78
CA PRO A 357 -11.10 7.37 -10.25
C PRO A 357 -9.91 6.56 -9.70
N ILE A 358 -10.11 5.29 -9.33
CA ILE A 358 -9.04 4.41 -8.82
C ILE A 358 -7.95 4.19 -9.88
N GLN A 359 -8.32 4.20 -11.17
CA GLN A 359 -7.40 4.02 -12.29
C GLN A 359 -6.83 5.35 -12.82
N ASN A 360 -7.20 6.48 -12.21
CA ASN A 360 -6.70 7.79 -12.57
C ASN A 360 -5.39 8.08 -11.80
N PRO A 361 -4.24 8.26 -12.48
CA PRO A 361 -2.97 8.58 -11.82
C PRO A 361 -3.04 9.84 -10.94
N SER A 362 -3.73 10.89 -11.40
CA SER A 362 -3.87 12.14 -10.64
C SER A 362 -4.66 11.95 -9.35
N PHE A 363 -5.63 11.02 -9.32
CA PHE A 363 -6.33 10.70 -8.08
C PHE A 363 -5.44 9.93 -7.09
N GLN A 364 -4.64 8.97 -7.58
CA GLN A 364 -3.67 8.26 -6.74
C GLN A 364 -2.62 9.22 -6.17
N GLU A 365 -2.16 10.17 -6.96
CA GLU A 365 -1.25 11.24 -6.56
C GLU A 365 -1.82 12.08 -5.40
N ILE A 366 -3.05 12.60 -5.55
CA ILE A 366 -3.72 13.36 -4.47
C ILE A 366 -3.86 12.46 -3.22
N LEU A 367 -4.33 11.22 -3.39
CA LEU A 367 -4.52 10.30 -2.27
C LEU A 367 -3.21 10.05 -1.49
N LEU A 368 -2.11 9.82 -2.20
CA LEU A 368 -0.80 9.56 -1.60
C LEU A 368 -0.22 10.81 -0.94
N ARG A 369 -0.44 12.01 -1.50
CA ARG A 369 -0.06 13.27 -0.87
C ARG A 369 -0.69 13.44 0.52
N TYR A 370 -1.99 13.17 0.65
CA TYR A 370 -2.68 13.25 1.94
C TYR A 370 -2.27 12.12 2.91
N ARG A 371 -1.90 10.95 2.39
CA ARG A 371 -1.45 9.81 3.21
C ARG A 371 0.03 9.88 3.61
N MET A 372 0.85 10.63 2.90
CA MET A 372 2.30 10.64 3.12
C MET A 372 2.84 12.06 3.28
N GLU A 373 2.77 12.90 2.26
CA GLU A 373 3.40 14.23 2.33
C GLU A 373 2.78 15.11 3.42
N HIS A 374 1.45 15.24 3.46
CA HIS A 374 0.77 16.08 4.47
C HIS A 374 0.96 15.55 5.89
N VAL A 375 1.13 14.23 6.06
CA VAL A 375 1.43 13.61 7.36
C VAL A 375 2.74 14.14 7.92
N PHE A 376 3.79 14.28 7.09
CA PHE A 376 5.10 14.70 7.56
C PHE A 376 5.40 16.19 7.39
N ALA A 377 4.73 16.89 6.47
CA ALA A 377 4.84 18.34 6.32
C ALA A 377 4.33 19.09 7.56
N SER A 378 3.39 18.49 8.32
CA SER A 378 2.91 19.07 9.58
C SER A 378 3.88 18.90 10.77
N LEU A 379 5.00 18.19 10.57
CA LEU A 379 5.97 17.80 11.61
C LEU A 379 7.35 18.45 11.43
N SER A 380 7.55 19.16 10.31
CA SER A 380 8.69 20.04 10.03
C SER A 380 8.35 21.46 10.45
#